data_AF-A0A1D3UTL0-F1
#
_entry.id   AF-A0A1D3UTL0-F1
#
_cell.length_a   1.000
_cell.length_b   1.000
_cell.length_c   1.000
_cell.angle_alpha   90.00
_cell.angle_beta   90.00
_cell.angle_gamma   90.00
#
_symmetry.space_group_name_H-M   'P 1'
#
loop_
_entity.id
_entity.type
_entity.pdbx_description
1 polymer ?
#
loop_
_entity_poly.entity_id
_entity_poly.type
_entity_poly.pdbx_seq_one_letter_code
_entity_poly.pdbx_strand_id
1 'polypeptide(L)' 'MFITLTIGTAIIILTICLVLLCIRVIIKKDGHFPNTHIDSSPALRKQGICCAKTQDRQALHHKNLAERMKEMNIN' A
#
# COMPACT_ATOMS: atom_id res chain seq x y z
N MET A 1 -33.81 33.43 0.61
CA MET A 1 -34.36 32.57 -0.46
C MET A 1 -33.26 31.92 -1.30
N PHE A 2 -32.32 32.69 -1.85
CA PHE A 2 -31.21 32.13 -2.66
C PHE A 2 -30.27 31.20 -1.88
N ILE A 3 -29.90 31.59 -0.64
CA ILE A 3 -28.94 30.83 0.20
C ILE A 3 -29.47 29.43 0.55
N THR A 4 -30.75 29.31 0.92
CA THR A 4 -31.38 28.03 1.28
C THR A 4 -31.43 27.06 0.09
N LEU A 5 -31.66 27.58 -1.12
CA LEU A 5 -31.63 26.80 -2.36
C LEU A 5 -30.23 26.26 -2.66
N THR A 6 -29.19 27.10 -2.48
CA THR A 6 -27.79 26.72 -2.70
C THR A 6 -27.34 25.64 -1.71
N ILE A 7 -27.67 25.80 -0.43
CA ILE A 7 -27.34 24.81 0.61
C ILE A 7 -28.06 23.49 0.36
N GLY A 8 -29.36 23.54 0.02
CA GLY A 8 -30.13 22.33 -0.31
C GLY A 8 -29.53 21.56 -1.48
N THR A 9 -29.16 22.26 -2.55
CA THR A 9 -28.52 21.66 -3.73
C THR A 9 -27.16 21.03 -3.38
N ALA A 10 -26.34 21.72 -2.58
CA ALA A 10 -25.04 21.21 -2.16
C ALA A 10 -25.15 19.91 -1.35
N ILE A 11 -26.12 19.84 -0.42
CA ILE A 11 -26.37 18.64 0.39
C ILE A 11 -26.80 17.47 -0.50
N ILE A 12 -27.70 17.70 -1.47
CA ILE A 12 -28.16 16.67 -2.40
C ILE A 12 -27.00 16.13 -3.25
N ILE A 13 -26.10 16.99 -3.72
CA ILE A 13 -24.94 16.55 -4.51
C ILE A 13 -23.98 15.74 -3.63
N LEU A 14 -23.71 16.19 -2.41
CA LEU A 14 -22.83 15.47 -1.47
C LEU A 14 -23.35 14.08 -1.13
N THR A 15 -24.66 13.95 -0.87
CA THR A 15 -25.27 12.65 -0.56
C THR A 15 -25.19 11.69 -1.75
N ILE A 16 -25.44 12.16 -2.97
CA ILE A 16 -25.30 11.35 -4.19
C ILE A 16 -23.85 10.87 -4.36
N CYS A 17 -22.86 11.75 -4.17
CA CYS A 17 -21.44 11.38 -4.26
C CYS A 17 -21.06 10.30 -3.24
N LEU A 18 -21.55 10.41 -2.00
CA LEU A 18 -21.28 9.41 -0.95
C LEU A 18 -21.91 8.06 -1.29
N VAL A 19 -23.15 8.06 -1.78
CA VAL A 19 -23.85 6.83 -2.21
C VAL A 19 -23.11 6.16 -3.37
N LEU A 20 -22.69 6.92 -4.39
CA LEU A 20 -21.92 6.40 -5.52
C LEU A 20 -20.57 5.82 -5.09
N LEU A 21 -19.91 6.45 -4.13
CA LEU A 21 -18.66 5.95 -3.54
C LEU A 21 -18.88 4.62 -2.82
N CYS A 22 -19.92 4.53 -1.97
CA CYS A 22 -20.26 3.30 -1.24
C CYS A 22 -20.63 2.16 -2.19
N ILE A 23 -21.41 2.44 -3.24
CA ILE A 23 -21.75 1.46 -4.28
C ILE A 23 -20.48 0.95 -4.97
N ARG A 24 -19.53 1.84 -5.33
CA ARG A 24 -18.26 1.42 -5.94
C ARG A 24 -17.41 0.56 -5.01
N VAL A 25 -17.43 0.82 -3.71
CA VAL A 25 -16.66 0.04 -2.73
C VAL A 25 -17.31 -1.32 -2.46
N ILE A 26 -18.64 -1.39 -2.37
CA ILE A 26 -19.36 -2.63 -2.02
C ILE A 26 -19.62 -3.53 -3.24
N ILE A 27 -19.92 -2.98 -4.41
CA ILE A 27 -20.31 -3.77 -5.60
C ILE A 27 -19.11 -4.24 -6.42
N LYS A 28 -17.94 -3.57 -6.35
CA LYS A 28 -16.74 -4.14 -6.99
C LYS A 28 -16.36 -5.41 -6.25
N LYS A 29 -16.31 -6.53 -6.98
CA LYS A 29 -15.93 -7.86 -6.49
C LYS A 29 -14.52 -7.91 -5.88
N ASP A 30 -13.68 -6.91 -6.20
CA ASP A 30 -12.35 -6.64 -5.61
C ASP A 30 -12.32 -5.29 -4.85
N GLY A 31 -13.46 -4.83 -4.34
CA GLY A 31 -13.62 -3.61 -3.56
C GLY A 31 -13.11 -3.73 -2.13
N HIS A 32 -12.03 -4.48 -1.92
CA HIS A 32 -11.31 -4.45 -0.66
C HIS A 32 -10.37 -3.25 -0.66
N PHE A 33 -10.31 -2.55 0.47
CA PHE A 33 -9.19 -1.63 0.70
C PHE A 33 -7.91 -2.45 0.45
N PRO A 34 -7.01 -2.00 -0.45
CA PRO A 34 -5.83 -2.78 -0.80
C PRO A 34 -5.13 -3.14 0.49
N ASN A 35 -4.88 -4.45 0.71
CA ASN A 35 -4.26 -4.93 1.93
C ASN A 35 -2.94 -4.15 2.12
N THR A 36 -2.93 -3.18 3.03
CA THR A 36 -1.74 -2.38 3.39
C THR A 36 -0.68 -3.23 4.08
N HIS A 37 -0.97 -4.52 4.30
CA HIS A 37 -0.01 -5.49 4.80
C HIS A 37 1.00 -5.84 3.70
N ILE A 38 2.18 -5.24 3.81
CA ILE A 38 3.31 -5.32 2.85
C ILE A 38 3.66 -6.78 2.51
N ASP A 39 3.56 -7.70 3.48
CA ASP A 39 3.90 -9.12 3.28
C ASP A 39 2.86 -9.92 2.46
N SER A 40 1.63 -9.42 2.32
CA SER A 40 0.53 -10.16 1.66
C SER A 40 0.39 -9.82 0.18
N SER A 41 1.15 -8.85 -0.33
CA SER A 41 1.06 -8.42 -1.73
C SER A 41 1.99 -9.26 -2.64
N PRO A 42 1.44 -10.08 -3.55
CA PRO A 42 2.27 -10.84 -4.49
C PRO A 42 3.06 -9.93 -5.45
N ALA A 43 2.63 -8.68 -5.65
CA ALA A 43 3.36 -7.69 -6.46
C ALA A 43 4.64 -7.22 -5.76
N LEU A 44 4.58 -6.93 -4.45
CA LEU A 44 5.75 -6.52 -3.65
C LEU A 44 6.74 -7.67 -3.46
N ARG A 45 6.22 -8.90 -3.31
CA ARG A 45 7.06 -10.11 -3.25
C ARG A 45 7.86 -10.35 -4.53
N LYS A 46 7.29 -10.09 -5.71
CA LYS A 46 8.01 -10.17 -7.00
C LYS A 46 9.12 -9.12 -7.11
N GLN A 47 8.99 -8.00 -6.43
CA GLN A 47 9.98 -6.92 -6.39
C GLN A 47 11.06 -7.15 -5.32
N GLY A 48 10.99 -8.24 -4.54
CA GLY A 48 11.93 -8.52 -3.45
C GLY A 48 11.77 -7.61 -2.24
N ILE A 49 10.67 -6.87 -2.15
CA ILE A 49 10.39 -5.95 -1.04
C ILE A 49 9.69 -6.75 0.06
N CYS A 50 10.36 -6.88 1.20
CA CYS A 50 9.87 -7.58 2.40
C CYS A 50 9.76 -6.60 3.57
N CYS A 51 9.07 -6.99 4.64
CA CYS A 51 9.05 -6.21 5.89
C CYS A 51 10.47 -5.83 6.34
N ALA A 52 10.64 -4.61 6.84
CA ALA A 52 11.94 -4.07 7.26
C ALA A 52 12.69 -5.01 8.23
N LYS A 53 11.96 -5.67 9.13
CA LYS A 53 12.52 -6.67 10.06
C LYS A 53 13.10 -7.90 9.35
N THR A 54 12.46 -8.34 8.27
CA THR A 54 12.93 -9.48 7.47
C THR A 54 14.12 -9.08 6.60
N GLN A 55 14.09 -7.88 6.01
CA GLN A 55 15.21 -7.31 5.26
C GLN A 55 16.45 -7.15 6.15
N ASP A 56 16.28 -6.65 7.38
CA ASP A 56 17.36 -6.48 8.34
C ASP A 56 18.00 -7.83 8.72
N ARG A 57 17.19 -8.87 8.98
CA ARG A 57 17.70 -10.24 9.19
C ARG A 57 18.45 -10.80 7.98
N GLN A 58 17.96 -10.55 6.76
CA GLN A 58 18.65 -10.98 5.55
C GLN A 58 19.98 -10.24 5.35
N ALA A 59 20.04 -8.96 5.70
CA ALA A 59 21.26 -8.16 5.67
C ALA A 59 22.30 -8.68 6.67
N LEU A 60 21.89 -9.13 7.86
CA LEU A 60 22.78 -9.78 8.83
C LEU A 60 23.43 -11.08 8.29
N HIS A 61 22.73 -11.81 7.42
CA HIS A 61 23.26 -13.03 6.80
C HIS A 61 24.07 -12.78 5.51
N HIS A 62 24.04 -11.56 4.96
CA HIS A 62 24.79 -11.24 3.75
C HIS A 62 26.21 -10.80 4.11
N LYS A 63 27.24 -11.43 3.52
CA LYS A 63 28.63 -11.03 3.75
C LYS A 63 28.86 -9.64 3.16
N ASN A 64 29.30 -8.71 4.01
CA ASN A 64 29.69 -7.37 3.57
C ASN A 64 30.87 -7.43 2.60
N LEU A 65 31.00 -6.40 1.76
CA LEU A 65 32.08 -6.28 0.78
C LEU A 65 33.48 -6.47 1.40
N ALA A 66 33.69 -5.96 2.61
CA ALA A 66 34.93 -6.12 3.37
C ALA A 66 35.25 -7.59 3.69
N GLU A 67 34.25 -8.37 4.10
CA GLU A 67 34.42 -9.80 4.40
C GLU A 67 34.78 -10.58 3.13
N ARG A 68 34.13 -10.27 2.00
CA ARG A 68 34.41 -10.92 0.71
C ARG A 68 35.81 -10.58 0.18
N MET A 69 36.27 -9.34 0.34
CA MET A 69 37.64 -8.96 -0.05
C MET A 69 38.69 -9.70 0.79
N LYS A 70 38.43 -9.89 2.09
CA LYS A 70 39.33 -10.63 2.98
C LYS A 70 39.45 -12.10 2.55
N GLU A 71 38.36 -12.73 2.14
CA GLU A 71 38.38 -14.11 1.63
C GLU A 71 39.19 -14.26 0.33
N MET A 72 39.09 -13.31 -0.60
CA MET A 72 39.86 -13.35 -1.86
C MET A 72 41.34 -13.06 -1.66
N ASN A 73 41.72 -12.32 -0.61
CA ASN A 73 43.12 -12.01 -0.30
C ASN A 73 43.79 -13.08 0.57
N ILE A 74 43.02 -14.01 1.13
CA ILE A 74 43.51 -15.15 1.92
C ILE A 74 43.64 -16.43 1.06
N ASN A 75 43.02 -16.47 -0.12
CA ASN A 75 43.11 -17.57 -1.09
C ASN A 75 44.12 -17.27 -2.20
#